data_AF-A0A354ZIP7-F1
#
_entry.id   AF-A0A354ZIP7-F1
#
_cell.length_a   1.000
_cell.length_b   1.000
_cell.length_c   1.000
_cell.angle_alpha   90.00
_cell.angle_beta   90.00
_cell.angle_gamma   90.00
#
_symmetry.space_group_name_H-M   'P 1'
#
loop_
_entity.id
_entity.type
_entity.pdbx_description
1 polymer ?
#
loop_
_entity_poly.entity_id
_entity_poly.type
_entity_poly.pdbx_seq_one_letter_code
_entity_poly.pdbx_strand_id
1 'polypeptide(L)'
;NIEKMSEAVKKVKTGEVTYAVRDSAANGLTIREHDIIGLFDGDLRLVGQDLSEVAYSLFSQMHSHTDEIATILYGAGVAEEDAQALASGLRDRYPEVEFEVQYGGQPLYYYLISVE
;
A
#
# COMPACT_ATOMS: atom_id res chain seq x y z
N ASN A 1 -40.07 1.45 -9.13
CA ASN A 1 -38.89 0.54 -9.13
C ASN A 1 -37.68 1.40 -9.45
N ILE A 2 -37.08 2.08 -8.47
CA ILE A 2 -36.17 1.56 -7.43
C ILE A 2 -34.99 0.77 -8.03
N GLU A 3 -34.31 1.35 -9.04
CA GLU A 3 -33.13 0.74 -9.67
C GLU A 3 -31.93 1.69 -9.71
N LYS A 4 -31.83 2.64 -8.77
CA LYS A 4 -30.64 3.50 -8.58
C LYS A 4 -30.33 3.78 -7.11
N MET A 5 -30.30 2.73 -6.29
CA MET A 5 -29.84 2.78 -4.90
C MET A 5 -28.77 1.70 -4.65
N SER A 6 -27.81 1.54 -5.56
CA SER A 6 -26.69 0.58 -5.38
C SER A 6 -25.32 1.06 -5.86
N GLU A 7 -25.15 2.34 -6.20
CA GLU A 7 -23.85 2.89 -6.59
C GLU A 7 -23.33 3.83 -5.51
N ALA A 8 -22.47 3.30 -4.65
CA ALA A 8 -21.38 3.96 -3.90
C ALA A 8 -21.14 3.24 -2.57
N VAL A 9 -20.92 1.92 -2.60
CA VAL A 9 -20.03 1.36 -1.58
C VAL A 9 -18.64 1.77 -2.05
N LYS A 10 -18.09 2.89 -1.57
CA LYS A 10 -16.66 3.20 -1.72
C LYS A 10 -15.93 1.97 -1.17
N LYS A 11 -15.40 1.13 -2.07
CA LYS A 11 -14.60 -0.02 -1.66
C LYS A 11 -13.26 0.54 -1.25
N VAL A 12 -13.05 0.61 0.05
CA VAL A 12 -11.73 0.88 0.61
C VAL A 12 -10.79 -0.21 0.11
N LYS A 13 -9.77 0.19 -0.63
CA LYS A 13 -8.72 -0.71 -1.14
C LYS A 13 -7.58 -0.75 -0.15
N THR A 14 -7.11 -1.95 0.17
CA THR A 14 -6.08 -2.14 1.20
C THR A 14 -4.80 -2.67 0.59
N GLY A 15 -3.69 -2.00 0.89
CA GLY A 15 -2.35 -2.36 0.47
C GLY A 15 -1.49 -2.65 1.69
N GLU A 16 -0.69 -3.69 1.64
CA GLU A 16 0.24 -4.03 2.70
C GLU A 16 1.65 -4.15 2.13
N VAL A 17 2.62 -3.51 2.77
CA VAL A 17 4.04 -3.65 2.45
C VAL A 17 4.74 -4.27 3.65
N THR A 18 5.32 -5.45 3.46
CA THR A 18 5.97 -6.25 4.50
C THR A 18 7.19 -6.98 3.92
N TYR A 19 7.81 -7.86 4.69
CA TYR A 19 8.92 -8.69 4.24
C TYR A 19 8.59 -10.18 4.31
N ALA A 20 9.25 -10.96 3.47
CA ALA A 20 9.14 -12.41 3.49
C ALA A 20 9.97 -13.01 4.63
N VAL A 21 9.33 -13.79 5.50
CA VAL A 21 10.01 -14.48 6.63
C VAL A 21 10.68 -15.79 6.24
N ARG A 22 10.53 -16.24 4.99
CA ARG A 22 11.15 -17.44 4.41
C ARG A 22 11.04 -17.42 2.89
N ASP A 23 11.86 -18.24 2.25
CA ASP A 23 11.73 -18.53 0.82
C ASP A 23 10.35 -19.14 0.49
N SER A 24 9.76 -18.69 -0.61
CA SER A 24 8.46 -19.18 -1.10
C SER A 24 8.29 -18.88 -2.60
N ALA A 25 7.22 -19.41 -3.18
CA ALA A 25 6.78 -19.02 -4.52
C ALA A 25 5.26 -18.87 -4.54
N ALA A 26 4.77 -17.73 -5.06
CA ALA A 26 3.35 -17.44 -5.20
C ALA A 26 3.11 -16.59 -6.45
N ASN A 27 1.99 -16.79 -7.14
CA ASN A 27 1.61 -16.05 -8.35
C ASN A 27 2.71 -16.03 -9.45
N GLY A 28 3.53 -17.08 -9.51
CA GLY A 28 4.66 -17.17 -10.45
C GLY A 28 5.90 -16.36 -10.05
N LEU A 29 5.86 -15.66 -8.91
CA LEU A 29 6.98 -14.91 -8.35
C LEU A 29 7.77 -15.80 -7.40
N THR A 30 9.10 -15.73 -7.51
CA THR A 30 10.02 -16.32 -6.52
C THR A 30 10.27 -15.28 -5.44
N ILE A 31 10.08 -15.68 -4.19
CA ILE A 31 10.22 -14.83 -3.00
C ILE A 31 11.35 -15.44 -2.18
N ARG A 32 12.34 -14.62 -1.84
CA ARG A 32 13.41 -15.01 -0.92
C ARG A 32 13.14 -14.43 0.45
N GLU A 33 13.66 -15.09 1.47
CA GLU A 33 13.69 -14.55 2.82
C GLU A 33 14.28 -13.12 2.81
N HIS A 34 13.62 -12.21 3.52
CA HIS A 34 13.88 -10.76 3.57
C HIS A 34 13.51 -9.94 2.33
N ASP A 35 12.98 -10.54 1.26
CA ASP A 35 12.43 -9.74 0.15
C ASP A 35 11.24 -8.89 0.66
N ILE A 36 11.16 -7.67 0.17
CA ILE A 36 10.00 -6.80 0.40
C ILE A 36 8.87 -7.24 -0.51
N ILE A 37 7.69 -7.42 0.06
CA ILE A 37 6.51 -7.86 -0.66
C ILE A 37 5.38 -6.84 -0.53
N GLY A 38 4.68 -6.63 -1.63
CA GLY A 38 3.48 -5.80 -1.71
C GLY A 38 2.24 -6.67 -1.93
N LEU A 39 1.29 -6.57 -1.01
CA LEU A 39 -0.01 -7.23 -1.08
C LEU A 39 -1.08 -6.20 -1.41
N PHE A 40 -1.99 -6.54 -2.32
CA PHE A 40 -3.20 -5.75 -2.58
C PHE A 40 -4.41 -6.62 -2.28
N ASP A 41 -5.23 -6.21 -1.30
CA ASP A 41 -6.38 -6.96 -0.78
C ASP A 41 -6.02 -8.43 -0.43
N GLY A 42 -4.83 -8.62 0.14
CA GLY A 42 -4.28 -9.92 0.55
C GLY A 42 -3.62 -10.74 -0.58
N ASP A 43 -3.72 -10.30 -1.84
CA ASP A 43 -3.03 -10.95 -2.96
C ASP A 43 -1.61 -10.42 -3.12
N LEU A 44 -0.62 -11.32 -3.24
CA LEU A 44 0.75 -10.93 -3.60
C LEU A 44 0.81 -10.36 -5.02
N ARG A 45 1.17 -9.08 -5.13
CA ARG A 45 1.31 -8.36 -6.41
C ARG A 45 2.75 -8.01 -6.75
N LEU A 46 3.58 -7.77 -5.74
CA LEU A 46 4.92 -7.21 -5.90
C LEU A 46 5.91 -7.93 -5.00
N VAL A 47 7.13 -8.10 -5.52
CA VAL A 47 8.31 -8.57 -4.79
C VAL A 47 9.47 -7.68 -5.21
N GLY A 48 10.25 -7.18 -4.26
CA GLY A 48 11.37 -6.28 -4.50
C GLY A 48 12.33 -6.26 -3.32
N GLN A 49 13.31 -5.37 -3.37
CA GLN A 49 14.31 -5.20 -2.30
C GLN A 49 14.27 -3.83 -1.66
N ASP A 50 13.73 -2.82 -2.35
CA ASP A 50 13.58 -1.48 -1.83
C ASP A 50 12.15 -1.24 -1.34
N LEU A 51 12.04 -0.78 -0.09
CA LEU A 51 10.77 -0.58 0.57
C LEU A 51 9.92 0.51 -0.11
N SER A 52 10.55 1.63 -0.46
CA SER A 52 9.87 2.76 -1.09
C SER A 52 9.41 2.42 -2.51
N GLU A 53 10.26 1.77 -3.31
CA GLU A 53 9.90 1.33 -4.67
C GLU A 53 8.71 0.38 -4.67
N VAL A 54 8.68 -0.59 -3.76
CA VAL A 54 7.54 -1.51 -3.61
C VAL A 54 6.30 -0.74 -3.18
N ALA A 55 6.40 0.18 -2.22
CA ALA A 55 5.26 0.99 -1.77
C ALA A 55 4.69 1.89 -2.90
N TYR A 56 5.55 2.58 -3.66
CA TYR A 56 5.14 3.38 -4.82
C TYR A 56 4.45 2.53 -5.88
N SER A 57 5.04 1.38 -6.19
CA SER A 57 4.49 0.45 -7.19
C SER A 57 3.15 -0.11 -6.72
N LEU A 58 3.01 -0.44 -5.44
CA LEU A 58 1.78 -0.95 -4.86
C LEU A 58 0.67 0.10 -4.93
N PHE A 59 0.96 1.33 -4.48
CA PHE A 59 0.00 2.44 -4.56
C PHE A 59 -0.48 2.66 -6.01
N SER A 60 0.43 2.63 -6.99
CA SER A 60 0.07 2.81 -8.39
C SER A 60 -0.87 1.72 -8.94
N GLN A 61 -0.83 0.50 -8.39
CA GLN A 61 -1.75 -0.58 -8.75
C GLN A 61 -3.09 -0.48 -8.02
N MET A 62 -3.11 0.12 -6.84
CA MET A 62 -4.32 0.31 -6.03
C MET A 62 -5.12 1.54 -6.48
N HIS A 63 -4.44 2.63 -6.83
CA HIS A 63 -5.06 3.91 -7.15
C HIS A 63 -5.83 3.85 -8.48
N SER A 64 -6.95 4.58 -8.50
CA SER A 64 -7.87 4.77 -9.61
C SER A 64 -8.39 6.21 -9.59
N HIS A 65 -8.89 6.70 -10.73
CA HIS A 65 -9.33 8.10 -10.88
C HIS A 65 -10.49 8.54 -9.97
N THR A 66 -11.10 7.62 -9.23
CA THR A 66 -12.20 7.92 -8.30
C THR A 66 -11.76 8.03 -6.85
N ASP A 67 -10.50 7.72 -6.55
CA ASP A 67 -9.97 7.81 -5.19
C ASP A 67 -9.50 9.22 -4.90
N GLU A 68 -9.85 9.70 -3.71
CA GLU A 68 -9.62 11.07 -3.27
C GLU A 68 -8.70 11.09 -2.06
N ILE A 69 -8.68 10.03 -1.26
CA ILE A 69 -7.94 9.98 0.01
C ILE A 69 -7.11 8.70 0.08
N ALA A 70 -5.87 8.85 0.53
CA ALA A 70 -4.95 7.76 0.82
C ALA A 70 -4.32 7.90 2.21
N THR A 71 -4.56 6.93 3.08
CA THR A 71 -3.95 6.88 4.41
C THR A 71 -2.80 5.87 4.43
N ILE A 72 -1.61 6.32 4.83
CA ILE A 72 -0.41 5.51 5.00
C ILE A 72 -0.14 5.32 6.50
N LEU A 73 -0.37 4.10 6.98
CA LEU A 73 -0.03 3.66 8.32
C LEU A 73 1.36 3.03 8.30
N TYR A 74 2.32 3.60 9.04
CA TYR A 74 3.67 3.05 9.11
C TYR A 74 3.92 2.25 10.39
N GLY A 75 4.68 1.17 10.28
CA GLY A 75 4.98 0.25 11.37
C GLY A 75 6.09 0.72 12.31
N ALA A 76 6.32 -0.04 13.38
CA ALA A 76 7.37 0.26 14.37
C ALA A 76 8.80 0.17 13.81
N GLY A 77 8.98 -0.53 12.68
CA GLY A 77 10.27 -0.67 11.99
C GLY A 77 10.56 0.41 10.95
N VAL A 78 9.70 1.42 10.82
CA VAL A 78 9.85 2.51 9.85
C VAL A 78 9.93 3.85 10.58
N ALA A 79 10.89 4.70 10.21
CA ALA A 79 10.98 6.03 10.77
C ALA A 79 9.88 6.93 10.18
N GLU A 80 9.34 7.84 10.99
CA GLU A 80 8.32 8.79 10.53
C GLU A 80 8.81 9.61 9.32
N GLU A 81 10.10 9.95 9.30
CA GLU A 81 10.77 10.68 8.22
C GLU A 81 10.66 9.93 6.88
N ASP A 82 10.86 8.62 6.88
CA ASP A 82 10.75 7.77 5.68
C ASP A 82 9.30 7.69 5.20
N ALA A 83 8.35 7.55 6.13
CA ALA A 83 6.92 7.54 5.81
C ALA A 83 6.45 8.87 5.21
N GLN A 84 6.92 10.00 5.75
CA GLN A 84 6.64 11.33 5.22
C GLN A 84 7.30 11.55 3.86
N ALA A 85 8.52 11.04 3.65
CA ALA A 85 9.20 11.11 2.35
C ALA A 85 8.44 10.30 1.28
N LEU A 86 7.98 9.09 1.61
CA LEU A 86 7.13 8.28 0.75
C LEU A 86 5.86 9.05 0.35
N ALA A 87 5.14 9.58 1.35
CA ALA A 87 3.92 10.35 1.13
C ALA A 87 4.15 11.61 0.30
N SER A 88 5.26 12.33 0.51
CA SER A 88 5.62 13.50 -0.29
C SER A 88 5.82 13.13 -1.75
N GLY A 89 6.60 12.08 -2.04
CA GLY A 89 6.79 11.65 -3.43
C GLY A 89 5.51 11.12 -4.08
N LEU A 90 4.59 10.56 -3.30
CA LEU A 90 3.27 10.17 -3.78
C LEU A 90 2.41 11.40 -4.11
N ARG A 91 2.38 12.42 -3.24
CA ARG A 91 1.68 13.70 -3.49
C ARG A 91 2.18 14.40 -4.75
N ASP A 92 3.50 14.41 -4.98
CA ASP A 92 4.08 15.03 -6.18
C ASP A 92 3.62 14.33 -7.47
N ARG A 93 3.35 13.02 -7.40
CA ARG A 93 2.92 12.20 -8.55
C ARG A 93 1.40 12.16 -8.73
N TYR A 94 0.65 12.24 -7.63
CA TYR A 94 -0.81 12.13 -7.57
C TYR A 94 -1.39 13.33 -6.80
N PRO A 95 -1.30 14.55 -7.36
CA PRO A 95 -1.72 15.78 -6.67
C PRO A 95 -3.23 15.86 -6.43
N GLU A 96 -4.02 15.00 -7.08
CA GLU A 96 -5.47 14.90 -6.86
C GLU A 96 -5.84 14.07 -5.61
N VAL A 97 -4.90 13.32 -5.04
CA VAL A 97 -5.14 12.46 -3.87
C VAL A 97 -4.60 13.14 -2.60
N GLU A 98 -5.41 13.20 -1.56
CA GLU A 98 -4.98 13.63 -0.24
C GLU A 98 -4.24 12.50 0.48
N PHE A 99 -2.97 12.71 0.83
CA PHE A 99 -2.16 11.70 1.52
C PHE A 99 -1.98 12.04 3.00
N GLU A 100 -2.50 11.16 3.85
CA GLU A 100 -2.33 11.20 5.30
C GLU A 100 -1.30 10.17 5.76
N VAL A 101 -0.46 10.52 6.74
CA VAL A 101 0.51 9.61 7.34
C VAL A 101 0.21 9.46 8.81
N GLN A 102 0.07 8.22 9.27
CA GLN A 102 -0.28 7.89 10.65
C GLN A 102 0.65 6.80 11.19
N TYR A 103 1.01 6.87 12.47
CA TYR A 103 1.77 5.81 13.10
C TYR A 103 0.85 4.63 13.45
N GLY A 104 1.06 3.48 12.81
CA GLY A 104 0.32 2.25 13.08
C GLY A 104 0.99 1.32 14.11
N GLY A 105 2.32 1.43 14.27
CA GLY A 105 3.08 0.67 15.27
C GLY A 105 3.08 -0.85 15.06
N GLN A 106 2.72 -1.31 13.86
CA GLN A 106 2.70 -2.73 13.52
C GLN A 106 4.14 -3.29 13.51
N PRO A 107 4.40 -4.47 14.11
CA PRO A 107 5.75 -5.01 14.22
C PRO A 107 6.27 -5.67 12.93
N LEU A 108 5.36 -6.18 12.08
CA LEU A 108 5.71 -6.93 10.87
C LEU A 108 5.37 -6.20 9.57
N TYR A 109 4.54 -5.15 9.63
CA TYR A 109 4.14 -4.38 8.46
C TYR A 109 4.92 -3.09 8.43
N TYR A 110 5.60 -2.82 7.31
CA TYR A 110 6.28 -1.54 7.13
C TYR A 110 5.27 -0.45 6.81
N TYR A 111 4.36 -0.72 5.87
CA TYR A 111 3.26 0.17 5.53
C TYR A 111 1.95 -0.60 5.36
N LEU A 112 0.87 0.00 5.82
CA LEU A 112 -0.50 -0.35 5.46
C LEU A 112 -1.15 0.87 4.82
N ILE A 113 -1.62 0.71 3.59
CA ILE A 113 -2.14 1.79 2.76
C ILE A 113 -3.62 1.55 2.54
N SER A 114 -4.44 2.55 2.84
CA SER A 114 -5.88 2.56 2.56
C SER A 114 -6.16 3.60 1.49
N VAL A 115 -6.95 3.27 0.47
CA VAL A 115 -7.31 4.19 -0.62
C VAL A 115 -8.82 4.14 -0.89
N GLU A 116 -9.48 5.31 -0.94
CA GLU A 116 -10.94 5.46 -1.16
C GLU A 116 -11.35 6.78 -1.84
#